data_AF-A0A2M7UMX1-F1
#
_entry.id   AF-A0A2M7UMX1-F1
#
_cell.length_a   1.000
_cell.length_b   1.000
_cell.length_c   1.000
_cell.angle_alpha   90.00
_cell.angle_beta   90.00
_cell.angle_gamma   90.00
#
_symmetry.space_group_name_H-M   'P 1'
#
loop_
_entity.id
_entity.type
_entity.pdbx_description
1 polymer ?
#
loop_
_entity_poly.entity_id
_entity_poly.type
_entity_poly.pdbx_seq_one_letter_code
_entity_poly.pdbx_strand_id
1 'polypeptide(L)'
;MIIVITGNGKGKTTGAIGTAIRGSGWGFKVAYIAFDKGGSHYGEQPIFDFLQDKIDVFRFGLPRFDEHQKTFRFENTVTDKEEAIKAIQKVLELYADHYFSIVCDEVINCMNLGLLEESDVKKLIDECPQETHLILTGRNAPDWLIEKADLVSE
;
A
#
# COMPACT_ATOMS: atom_id res chain seq x y z
N MET A 1 8.62 -1.71 -12.72
CA MET A 1 8.07 -3.09 -12.59
C MET A 1 6.86 -3.05 -11.69
N ILE A 2 5.76 -3.69 -12.08
CA ILE A 2 4.51 -3.77 -11.32
C ILE A 2 4.41 -5.15 -10.68
N ILE A 3 4.31 -5.20 -9.36
CA ILE A 3 4.22 -6.43 -8.58
C ILE A 3 2.89 -6.46 -7.84
N VAL A 4 2.15 -7.55 -7.97
CA VAL A 4 0.91 -7.78 -7.23
C VAL A 4 1.10 -8.93 -6.25
N ILE A 5 0.86 -8.67 -4.97
CA ILE A 5 0.88 -9.69 -3.92
C ILE A 5 -0.55 -9.86 -3.39
N THR A 6 -1.25 -10.87 -3.89
CA THR A 6 -2.66 -11.13 -3.61
C THR A 6 -2.90 -12.47 -2.91
N GLY A 7 -4.12 -13.00 -2.95
CA GLY A 7 -4.47 -14.29 -2.34
C GLY A 7 -5.09 -14.20 -0.95
N ASN A 8 -5.65 -15.32 -0.50
CA ASN A 8 -6.36 -15.41 0.78
C ASN A 8 -5.46 -15.73 1.98
N GLY A 9 -4.24 -16.21 1.70
CA GLY A 9 -3.25 -16.53 2.71
C GLY A 9 -2.76 -15.32 3.52
N LYS A 10 -2.21 -15.60 4.70
CA LYS A 10 -1.35 -14.62 5.39
C LYS A 10 -0.02 -14.55 4.66
N GLY A 11 0.57 -13.36 4.56
CA GLY A 11 1.91 -13.19 3.97
C GLY A 11 2.05 -11.99 3.04
N LYS A 12 0.96 -11.43 2.52
CA LYS A 12 0.98 -10.31 1.55
C LYS A 12 1.77 -9.10 2.07
N THR A 13 1.30 -8.51 3.15
CA THR A 13 1.93 -7.36 3.82
C THR A 13 3.37 -7.66 4.23
N THR A 14 3.64 -8.82 4.84
CA THR A 14 5.00 -9.17 5.25
C THR A 14 5.95 -9.38 4.07
N GLY A 15 5.46 -9.93 2.96
CA GLY A 15 6.21 -10.07 1.72
C GLY A 15 6.56 -8.70 1.12
N ALA A 16 5.61 -7.76 1.13
CA ALA A 16 5.85 -6.39 0.69
C ALA A 16 6.85 -5.65 1.60
N ILE A 17 6.73 -5.79 2.92
CA ILE A 17 7.70 -5.26 3.90
C ILE A 17 9.09 -5.84 3.65
N GLY A 18 9.21 -7.15 3.42
CA GLY A 18 10.48 -7.79 3.12
C GLY A 18 11.15 -7.23 1.86
N THR A 19 10.37 -6.91 0.84
CA THR A 19 10.85 -6.25 -0.38
C THR A 19 11.34 -4.83 -0.08
N ALA A 20 10.61 -4.06 0.73
CA ALA A 20 11.01 -2.72 1.13
C ALA A 20 12.33 -2.72 1.92
N ILE A 21 12.45 -3.59 2.93
CA ILE A 21 13.66 -3.77 3.74
C ILE A 21 14.85 -4.19 2.87
N ARG A 22 14.63 -5.09 1.90
CA ARG A 22 15.68 -5.49 0.97
C ARG A 22 16.17 -4.30 0.16
N GLY A 23 15.27 -3.52 -0.43
CA GLY A 23 15.61 -2.34 -1.23
C GLY A 23 16.40 -1.31 -0.41
N SER A 24 15.95 -1.00 0.81
CA SER A 24 16.65 -0.07 1.69
C SER A 24 18.02 -0.59 2.15
N GLY A 25 18.16 -1.92 2.33
CA GLY A 25 19.44 -2.55 2.65
C GLY A 25 20.51 -2.41 1.56
N TRP A 26 20.08 -2.27 0.30
CA TRP A 26 20.96 -1.94 -0.83
C TRP A 26 21.23 -0.42 -0.96
N GLY A 27 20.67 0.41 -0.07
CA GLY A 27 20.82 1.86 -0.10
C GLY A 27 19.87 2.57 -1.07
N PHE A 28 18.87 1.89 -1.61
CA PHE A 28 17.86 2.53 -2.44
C PHE A 28 16.84 3.31 -1.62
N LYS A 29 16.26 4.35 -2.23
CA LYS A 29 15.15 5.11 -1.67
C LYS A 29 13.86 4.30 -1.79
N VAL A 30 13.19 4.04 -0.67
CA VAL A 30 12.02 3.16 -0.59
C VAL A 30 10.91 3.82 0.21
N ALA A 31 9.68 3.73 -0.30
CA ALA A 31 8.48 4.19 0.38
C ALA A 31 7.53 3.04 0.70
N TYR A 32 6.86 3.14 1.84
CA TYR A 32 5.76 2.28 2.24
C TYR A 32 4.52 3.12 2.51
N ILE A 33 3.46 2.89 1.74
CA ILE A 33 2.17 3.56 1.86
C ILE A 33 1.16 2.55 2.36
N ALA A 34 0.62 2.79 3.56
CA ALA A 34 -0.44 1.98 4.14
C ALA A 34 -1.81 2.60 3.79
N PHE A 35 -2.61 1.88 3.02
CA PHE A 35 -3.98 2.28 2.69
C PHE A 35 -4.97 1.72 3.72
N ASP A 36 -5.99 2.51 4.08
CA ASP A 36 -7.04 2.14 5.05
C ASP A 36 -6.49 1.59 6.38
N LYS A 37 -5.32 2.11 6.79
CA LYS A 37 -4.58 1.67 7.97
C LYS A 37 -4.29 2.85 8.91
N GLY A 38 -5.37 3.45 9.43
CA GLY A 38 -5.29 4.51 10.43
C GLY A 38 -5.09 4.00 11.85
N GLY A 39 -4.37 4.77 12.67
CA GLY A 39 -4.08 4.45 14.07
C GLY A 39 -2.74 3.74 14.30
N SER A 40 -2.50 3.28 15.53
CA SER A 40 -1.18 2.81 16.00
C SER A 40 -1.09 1.32 16.36
N HIS A 41 -2.16 0.55 16.15
CA HIS A 41 -2.27 -0.85 16.61
C HIS A 41 -1.65 -1.88 15.66
N TYR A 42 -0.94 -1.45 14.63
CA TYR A 42 -0.41 -2.34 13.61
C TYR A 42 0.94 -2.94 14.02
N GLY A 43 1.02 -4.28 13.97
CA GLY A 43 2.17 -5.03 14.48
C GLY A 43 3.48 -4.78 13.73
N GLU A 44 3.43 -4.23 12.52
CA GLU A 44 4.62 -3.83 11.76
C GLU A 44 5.15 -2.44 12.13
N GLN A 45 4.45 -1.65 12.95
CA GLN A 45 4.92 -0.32 13.34
C GLN A 45 6.32 -0.33 13.98
N PRO A 46 6.65 -1.24 14.91
CA PRO A 46 7.98 -1.22 15.56
C PRO A 46 9.15 -1.41 14.59
N ILE A 47 8.98 -2.18 13.51
CA ILE A 47 10.05 -2.34 12.51
C ILE A 47 10.22 -1.09 11.66
N PHE A 48 9.13 -0.38 11.38
CA PHE A 48 9.19 0.90 10.68
C PHE A 48 9.81 2.01 11.54
N ASP A 49 9.52 2.04 12.84
CA ASP A 49 10.20 2.96 13.77
C ASP A 49 11.71 2.70 13.82
N PHE A 50 12.10 1.43 13.81
CA PHE A 50 13.51 1.04 13.77
C PHE A 50 14.20 1.42 12.45
N LEU A 51 13.46 1.46 11.34
CA LEU A 51 13.96 1.74 9.99
C LEU A 51 13.59 3.13 9.48
N GLN A 52 13.20 4.06 10.35
CA GLN A 52 12.68 5.38 9.97
C GLN A 52 13.64 6.21 9.10
N ASP A 53 14.96 6.02 9.25
CA ASP A 53 15.97 6.70 8.43
C ASP A 53 16.26 5.99 7.09
N LYS A 54 15.55 4.89 6.80
CA LYS A 54 15.82 3.99 5.67
C LYS A 54 14.60 3.74 4.79
N ILE A 55 13.40 3.82 5.36
CA ILE A 55 12.14 3.61 4.66
C ILE A 55 11.20 4.75 5.04
N ASP A 56 10.75 5.49 4.03
CA ASP A 56 9.75 6.54 4.22
C ASP A 56 8.36 5.88 4.36
N VAL A 57 7.70 6.10 5.50
CA VAL A 57 6.41 5.46 5.79
C VAL A 57 5.30 6.48 5.85
N PHE A 58 4.27 6.27 5.03
CA PHE A 58 3.07 7.10 4.96
C PHE A 58 1.85 6.25 5.29
N ARG A 59 1.07 6.67 6.27
CA ARG A 59 -0.16 5.96 6.66
C ARG A 59 -1.36 6.84 6.39
N PHE A 60 -2.34 6.27 5.71
CA PHE A 60 -3.59 6.92 5.38
C PHE A 60 -4.76 6.08 5.87
N GLY A 61 -5.88 6.75 6.11
CA GLY A 61 -7.11 6.13 6.58
C GLY A 61 -7.38 6.45 8.03
N LEU A 62 -8.60 6.14 8.44
CA LEU A 62 -9.06 6.31 9.80
C LEU A 62 -8.89 5.01 10.60
N PRO A 63 -8.84 5.08 11.94
CA PRO A 63 -8.88 3.89 12.76
C PRO A 63 -10.10 3.01 12.44
N ARG A 64 -9.83 1.75 12.07
CA ARG A 64 -10.86 0.71 11.89
C ARG A 64 -11.17 -0.02 13.19
N PHE A 65 -10.20 -0.07 14.09
CA PHE A 65 -10.34 -0.68 15.41
C PHE A 65 -10.38 0.41 16.49
N ASP A 66 -11.43 0.39 17.31
CA ASP A 66 -11.52 1.21 18.51
C ASP A 66 -10.89 0.44 19.69
N GLU A 67 -9.76 0.93 20.18
CA GLU A 67 -9.05 0.27 21.30
C GLU A 67 -9.80 0.34 22.63
N HIS A 68 -10.64 1.36 22.83
CA HIS A 68 -11.42 1.56 24.05
C HIS A 68 -12.65 0.65 24.06
N GLN A 69 -13.37 0.58 22.94
CA GLN A 69 -14.58 -0.21 22.79
C GLN A 69 -14.31 -1.66 22.37
N LYS A 70 -13.08 -1.98 21.94
CA LYS A 70 -12.68 -3.28 21.38
C LYS A 70 -13.56 -3.72 20.21
N THR A 71 -13.99 -2.77 19.39
CA THR A 71 -14.92 -2.96 18.27
C THR A 71 -14.27 -2.60 16.94
N PHE A 72 -14.78 -3.21 15.86
CA PHE A 72 -14.37 -2.91 14.50
C PHE A 72 -15.45 -2.11 13.76
N ARG A 73 -15.03 -1.06 13.05
CA ARG A 73 -15.86 -0.26 12.16
C ARG A 73 -15.71 -0.75 10.73
N PHE A 74 -16.80 -1.26 10.17
CA PHE A 74 -16.86 -1.77 8.80
C PHE A 74 -17.45 -0.77 7.80
N GLU A 75 -18.11 0.28 8.29
CA GLU A 75 -18.71 1.30 7.43
C GLU A 75 -17.64 2.16 6.74
N ASN A 76 -17.92 2.53 5.49
CA ASN A 76 -17.09 3.44 4.72
C ASN A 76 -17.75 4.81 4.68
N THR A 77 -17.05 5.81 5.20
CA THR A 77 -17.49 7.21 5.22
C THR A 77 -16.88 7.98 4.06
N VAL A 78 -17.36 9.21 3.83
CA VAL A 78 -16.74 10.12 2.85
C VAL A 78 -15.27 10.36 3.20
N THR A 79 -14.95 10.53 4.48
CA THR A 79 -13.58 10.75 4.94
C THR A 79 -12.67 9.53 4.69
N ASP A 80 -13.18 8.30 4.77
CA ASP A 80 -12.39 7.11 4.40
C ASP A 80 -12.00 7.12 2.92
N LYS A 81 -12.91 7.56 2.05
CA LYS A 81 -12.61 7.74 0.62
C LYS A 81 -11.59 8.84 0.40
N GLU A 82 -11.75 9.99 1.06
CA GLU A 82 -10.81 11.11 0.97
C GLU A 82 -9.39 10.69 1.39
N GLU A 83 -9.27 9.91 2.48
CA GLU A 83 -7.98 9.38 2.93
C GLU A 83 -7.36 8.40 1.92
N ALA A 84 -8.16 7.53 1.31
CA ALA A 84 -7.68 6.62 0.26
C ALA A 84 -7.18 7.41 -0.97
N ILE A 85 -7.89 8.48 -1.36
CA ILE A 85 -7.46 9.36 -2.46
C ILE A 85 -6.18 10.13 -2.11
N LYS A 86 -6.00 10.58 -0.86
CA LYS A 86 -4.73 11.17 -0.43
C LYS A 86 -3.57 10.19 -0.53
N ALA A 87 -3.79 8.91 -0.25
CA ALA A 87 -2.78 7.87 -0.43
C ALA A 87 -2.39 7.72 -1.91
N ILE A 88 -3.36 7.75 -2.84
CA ILE A 88 -3.09 7.77 -4.29
C ILE A 88 -2.25 8.99 -4.66
N GLN A 89 -2.67 10.19 -4.25
CA GLN A 89 -1.94 11.43 -4.51
C GLN A 89 -0.52 11.36 -3.98
N LYS A 90 -0.33 10.77 -2.79
CA LYS A 90 1.01 10.62 -2.21
C LYS A 90 1.90 9.74 -3.06
N VAL A 91 1.40 8.61 -3.56
CA VAL A 91 2.18 7.74 -4.46
C VAL A 91 2.59 8.50 -5.72
N LEU A 92 1.68 9.27 -6.32
CA LEU A 92 1.99 10.07 -7.52
C LEU A 92 3.04 11.17 -7.25
N GLU A 93 2.99 11.83 -6.09
CA GLU A 93 4.03 12.79 -5.68
C GLU A 93 5.41 12.12 -5.60
N LEU A 94 5.47 10.91 -5.02
CA LEU A 94 6.73 10.19 -4.82
C LEU A 94 7.36 9.72 -6.14
N TYR A 95 6.60 9.65 -7.24
CA TYR A 95 7.18 9.38 -8.57
C TYR A 95 8.16 10.46 -9.03
N ALA A 96 7.91 11.74 -8.68
CA ALA A 96 8.83 12.82 -9.01
C ALA A 96 10.16 12.75 -8.23
N ASP A 97 10.16 12.04 -7.10
CA ASP A 97 11.31 11.90 -6.21
C ASP A 97 12.18 10.66 -6.50
N HIS A 98 11.91 9.97 -7.62
CA HIS A 98 12.65 8.79 -8.12
C HIS A 98 12.88 7.70 -7.05
N TYR A 99 11.84 7.34 -6.30
CA TYR A 99 11.89 6.19 -5.41
C TYR A 99 12.08 4.91 -6.22
N PHE A 100 13.04 4.09 -5.80
CA PHE A 100 13.30 2.80 -6.43
C PHE A 100 12.15 1.82 -6.20
N SER A 101 11.54 1.85 -5.01
CA SER A 101 10.45 0.95 -4.65
C SER A 101 9.39 1.70 -3.86
N ILE A 102 8.13 1.49 -4.26
CA ILE A 102 6.96 2.04 -3.59
C ILE A 102 5.98 0.90 -3.30
N VAL A 103 5.77 0.62 -2.02
CA VAL A 103 4.76 -0.35 -1.56
C VAL A 103 3.45 0.37 -1.31
N CYS A 104 2.38 -0.08 -1.95
CA CYS A 104 1.00 0.31 -1.69
C CYS A 104 0.29 -0.86 -1.00
N ASP A 105 0.37 -0.90 0.32
CA ASP A 105 -0.21 -1.98 1.11
C ASP A 105 -1.72 -1.77 1.28
N GLU A 106 -2.50 -2.83 1.06
CA GLU A 106 -3.97 -2.89 1.08
C GLU A 106 -4.72 -2.06 0.02
N VAL A 107 -4.02 -1.49 -0.96
CA VAL A 107 -4.65 -0.72 -2.06
C VAL A 107 -5.72 -1.52 -2.80
N ILE A 108 -5.53 -2.84 -2.97
CA ILE A 108 -6.51 -3.71 -3.63
C ILE A 108 -7.75 -3.89 -2.74
N ASN A 109 -7.59 -3.96 -1.43
CA ASN A 109 -8.73 -4.02 -0.51
C ASN A 109 -9.50 -2.69 -0.53
N CYS A 110 -8.82 -1.54 -0.59
CA CYS A 110 -9.49 -0.25 -0.73
C CYS A 110 -10.38 -0.19 -1.97
N MET A 111 -9.88 -0.68 -3.11
CA MET A 111 -10.70 -0.80 -4.32
C MET A 111 -11.89 -1.74 -4.12
N ASN A 112 -11.67 -2.93 -3.55
CA ASN A 112 -12.73 -3.91 -3.30
C ASN A 112 -13.79 -3.44 -2.30
N LEU A 113 -13.42 -2.55 -1.37
CA LEU A 113 -14.32 -1.92 -0.41
C LEU A 113 -15.03 -0.68 -0.97
N GLY A 114 -14.73 -0.27 -2.21
CA GLY A 114 -15.28 0.93 -2.83
C GLY A 114 -14.77 2.23 -2.23
N LEU A 115 -13.59 2.20 -1.59
CA LEU A 115 -12.85 3.39 -1.15
C LEU A 115 -12.09 4.05 -2.30
N LEU A 116 -11.68 3.24 -3.28
CA LEU A 116 -11.04 3.67 -4.52
C LEU A 116 -11.82 3.13 -5.72
N GLU A 117 -11.80 3.90 -6.80
CA GLU A 117 -12.25 3.43 -8.10
C GLU A 117 -11.14 2.69 -8.84
N GLU A 118 -11.51 1.86 -9.82
CA GLU A 118 -10.55 1.17 -10.70
C GLU A 118 -9.60 2.15 -11.41
N SER A 119 -10.12 3.33 -11.79
CA SER A 119 -9.38 4.42 -12.42
C SER A 119 -8.24 4.94 -11.54
N ASP A 120 -8.43 4.98 -10.22
CA ASP A 120 -7.41 5.43 -9.28
C ASP A 120 -6.19 4.50 -9.28
N VAL A 121 -6.43 3.18 -9.26
CA VAL A 121 -5.36 2.17 -9.25
C VAL A 121 -4.69 2.07 -10.62
N LYS A 122 -5.45 2.18 -11.72
CA LYS A 122 -4.88 2.26 -13.08
C LYS A 122 -3.94 3.44 -13.22
N LYS A 123 -4.31 4.59 -12.66
CA LYS A 123 -3.47 5.79 -12.68
C LYS A 123 -2.09 5.55 -12.04
N LEU A 124 -2.03 4.83 -10.92
CA LEU A 124 -0.75 4.46 -10.31
C LEU A 124 0.13 3.65 -11.27
N ILE A 125 -0.48 2.68 -11.96
CA ILE A 125 0.26 1.80 -12.87
C ILE A 125 0.72 2.55 -14.12
N ASP A 126 -0.17 3.33 -14.72
CA ASP A 126 0.08 4.02 -15.98
C ASP A 126 1.07 5.19 -15.82
N GLU A 127 1.10 5.83 -14.64
CA GLU A 127 2.03 6.93 -14.33
C GLU A 127 3.33 6.45 -13.63
N CYS A 128 3.45 5.16 -13.31
CA CYS A 128 4.63 4.62 -12.63
C CYS A 128 5.89 4.79 -13.49
N PRO A 129 6.95 5.47 -12.99
CA PRO A 129 8.24 5.55 -13.67
C PRO A 129 8.82 4.16 -13.93
N GLN A 130 9.56 4.02 -15.05
CA GLN A 130 10.11 2.74 -15.48
C GLN A 130 11.10 2.16 -14.45
N GLU A 131 11.85 3.04 -13.79
CA GLU A 131 12.83 2.73 -12.75
C GLU A 131 12.21 2.39 -11.39
N THR A 132 10.91 2.65 -11.20
CA THR A 132 10.21 2.38 -9.94
C THR A 132 9.59 0.99 -9.94
N HIS A 133 9.79 0.28 -8.84
CA HIS A 133 9.08 -0.95 -8.53
C HIS A 133 7.84 -0.61 -7.72
N LEU A 134 6.66 -0.75 -8.31
CA LEU A 134 5.37 -0.54 -7.65
C LEU A 134 4.83 -1.87 -7.14
N ILE A 135 4.63 -1.99 -5.83
CA ILE A 135 4.12 -3.21 -5.19
C ILE A 135 2.72 -2.94 -4.66
N LEU A 136 1.74 -3.67 -5.17
CA LEU A 136 0.33 -3.54 -4.81
C LEU A 136 -0.10 -4.77 -4.01
N THR A 137 -0.68 -4.58 -2.83
CA THR A 137 -1.13 -5.70 -1.99
C THR A 137 -2.63 -5.65 -1.70
N GLY A 138 -3.18 -6.83 -1.41
CA GLY A 138 -4.56 -7.01 -0.92
C GLY A 138 -5.21 -8.25 -1.50
N ARG A 139 -6.39 -8.59 -1.03
CA ARG A 139 -7.10 -9.83 -1.41
C ARG A 139 -7.84 -9.63 -2.72
N ASN A 140 -8.03 -10.72 -3.47
CA ASN A 140 -8.87 -10.78 -4.65
C ASN A 140 -8.53 -9.67 -5.67
N ALA A 141 -7.26 -9.65 -6.13
CA ALA A 141 -6.88 -8.77 -7.23
C ALA A 141 -7.76 -9.06 -8.46
N PRO A 142 -8.35 -8.04 -9.11
CA PRO A 142 -9.15 -8.26 -10.31
C PRO A 142 -8.26 -8.68 -11.49
N ASP A 143 -8.85 -9.40 -12.45
CA ASP A 143 -8.13 -9.96 -13.60
C ASP A 143 -7.34 -8.90 -14.37
N TRP A 144 -7.91 -7.71 -14.57
CA TRP A 144 -7.22 -6.62 -15.28
C TRP A 144 -5.92 -6.19 -14.58
N LEU A 145 -5.86 -6.28 -13.25
CA LEU A 145 -4.69 -5.91 -12.47
C LEU A 145 -3.62 -7.00 -12.55
N ILE A 146 -4.05 -8.27 -12.53
CA ILE A 146 -3.19 -9.43 -12.74
C ILE A 146 -2.55 -9.38 -14.13
N GLU A 147 -3.35 -9.11 -15.16
CA GLU A 147 -2.88 -9.00 -16.55
C GLU A 147 -1.89 -7.85 -16.78
N LYS A 148 -2.02 -6.76 -16.01
CA LYS A 148 -1.14 -5.59 -16.07
C LYS A 148 0.17 -5.76 -15.28
N ALA A 149 0.23 -6.71 -14.35
CA ALA A 149 1.38 -6.89 -13.49
C ALA A 149 2.51 -7.66 -14.20
N ASP A 150 3.76 -7.26 -13.94
CA ASP A 150 4.94 -8.01 -14.40
C ASP A 150 5.16 -9.27 -13.55
N LEU A 151 4.73 -9.24 -12.29
CA LEU A 151 4.86 -10.35 -11.34
C LEU A 151 3.61 -10.42 -10.45
N VAL A 152 3.06 -11.63 -10.31
CA VAL A 152 1.92 -11.91 -9.42
C VAL A 152 2.28 -13.07 -8.49
N SER A 153 2.02 -12.87 -7.20
CA SER A 153 2.14 -13.91 -6.16
C SER A 153 0.82 -14.04 -5.39
N GLU A 154 0.38 -15.28 -5.15
CA GLU A 154 -0.85 -15.64 -4.42
C GLU A 154 -0.58 -16.44 -3.14
#